data_AF-A0A8J8KZW4-F1
#
_entry.id   AF-A0A8J8KZW4-F1
#
_cell.length_a   1.000
_cell.length_b   1.000
_cell.length_c   1.000
_cell.angle_alpha   90.00
_cell.angle_beta   90.00
_cell.angle_gamma   90.00
#
_symmetry.space_group_name_H-M   'P 1'
#
loop_
_entity.id
_entity.type
_entity.pdbx_description
1 polymer ?
#
loop_
_entity_poly.entity_id
_entity_poly.type
_entity_poly.pdbx_seq_one_letter_code
_entity_poly.pdbx_strand_id
1 'polypeptide(L)'
;MSKALVASFLGMVLVAPIVAAAPAPGPGTFVSLPQPGRKVPLGKDHYFTYGFTQQPKLGTAIMRVEIFTLDGKRDTTFAIQGDADMPSMRGAHSSGPKAFVLSNKGVYLLPVQLVMPGDWEIRFSFLKNNQAVLRGLYLFDL
;
A
#
# COMPACT_ATOMS: atom_id res chain seq x y z
N MET A 1 -61.61 22.88 -24.10
CA MET A 1 -60.62 22.41 -25.09
C MET A 1 -59.25 22.97 -24.72
N SER A 2 -58.20 22.15 -24.83
CA SER A 2 -56.75 22.48 -24.71
C SER A 2 -56.18 22.55 -23.28
N LYS A 3 -55.05 21.94 -22.92
CA LYS A 3 -54.23 20.82 -23.43
C LYS A 3 -53.31 20.51 -22.24
N ALA A 4 -53.36 19.30 -21.67
CA ALA A 4 -52.48 18.90 -20.57
C ALA A 4 -51.10 18.52 -21.13
N LEU A 5 -50.04 19.16 -20.64
CA LEU A 5 -48.65 18.83 -20.97
C LEU A 5 -48.18 17.75 -20.00
N VAL A 6 -48.05 16.52 -20.47
CA VAL A 6 -47.42 15.41 -19.74
C VAL A 6 -45.92 15.53 -19.95
N ALA A 7 -45.17 15.87 -18.90
CA ALA A 7 -43.72 15.81 -18.90
C ALA A 7 -43.29 14.41 -18.44
N SER A 8 -42.87 13.57 -19.38
CA SER A 8 -42.20 12.29 -19.09
C SER A 8 -40.83 12.56 -18.48
N PHE A 9 -40.66 12.24 -17.20
CA PHE A 9 -39.35 12.10 -16.58
C PHE A 9 -38.70 10.80 -17.08
N LEU A 10 -37.76 10.92 -18.01
CA LEU A 10 -36.88 9.83 -18.39
C LEU A 10 -35.91 9.59 -17.22
N GLY A 11 -36.14 8.50 -16.47
CA GLY A 11 -35.26 8.05 -15.41
C GLY A 11 -33.92 7.59 -15.98
N MET A 12 -32.90 8.43 -15.87
CA MET A 12 -31.52 8.08 -16.21
C MET A 12 -30.92 7.32 -15.02
N VAL A 13 -30.99 5.99 -15.08
CA VAL A 13 -30.31 5.11 -14.13
C VAL A 13 -28.81 5.17 -14.42
N LEU A 14 -28.07 5.89 -13.56
CA LEU A 14 -26.61 5.87 -13.55
C LEU A 14 -26.15 4.49 -13.05
N VAL A 15 -25.81 3.60 -13.98
CA VAL A 15 -25.09 2.36 -13.66
C VAL A 15 -23.65 2.75 -13.37
N ALA A 16 -23.30 2.87 -12.08
CA ALA A 16 -21.92 3.01 -11.67
C ALA A 16 -21.16 1.71 -12.01
N PRO A 17 -19.94 1.77 -12.57
CA PRO A 17 -19.15 0.59 -12.80
C PRO A 17 -18.76 -0.02 -11.44
N ILE A 18 -19.24 -1.24 -11.19
CA ILE A 18 -18.74 -2.08 -10.11
C ILE A 18 -17.29 -2.38 -10.47
N VAL A 19 -16.35 -1.65 -9.85
CA VAL A 19 -14.94 -2.01 -9.90
C VAL A 19 -14.83 -3.31 -9.12
N ALA A 20 -14.81 -4.43 -9.84
CA ALA A 20 -14.54 -5.73 -9.27
C ALA A 20 -13.18 -5.67 -8.55
N ALA A 21 -13.21 -5.86 -7.23
CA ALA A 21 -12.00 -5.99 -6.43
C ALA A 21 -11.19 -7.16 -7.01
N ALA A 22 -9.99 -6.86 -7.51
CA ALA A 22 -9.08 -7.86 -8.01
C ALA A 22 -8.85 -8.93 -6.92
N PRO A 23 -8.80 -10.23 -7.28
CA PRO A 23 -8.53 -11.29 -6.32
C PRO A 23 -7.21 -11.02 -5.60
N ALA A 24 -7.21 -11.18 -4.28
CA ALA A 24 -6.02 -11.02 -3.48
C ALA A 24 -4.92 -11.96 -4.01
N PRO A 25 -3.69 -11.45 -4.25
CA PRO A 25 -2.60 -12.28 -4.74
C PRO A 25 -2.32 -13.43 -3.77
N GLY A 26 -2.07 -14.62 -4.32
CA GLY A 26 -1.77 -15.82 -3.54
C GLY A 26 -0.50 -15.68 -2.68
N PRO A 27 -0.31 -16.58 -1.71
CA PRO A 27 0.84 -16.58 -0.81
C PRO A 27 2.13 -16.87 -1.61
N GLY A 28 2.82 -15.82 -2.05
CA GLY A 28 4.05 -15.96 -2.83
C GLY A 28 4.43 -14.72 -3.61
N THR A 29 3.47 -14.15 -4.32
CA THR A 29 3.69 -13.06 -5.27
C THR A 29 3.56 -11.69 -4.63
N PHE A 30 4.50 -10.80 -4.94
CA PHE A 30 4.39 -9.39 -4.61
C PHE A 30 3.52 -8.68 -5.65
N VAL A 31 2.58 -7.84 -5.19
CA VAL A 31 1.80 -6.96 -6.07
C VAL A 31 2.35 -5.55 -6.07
N SER A 32 2.36 -4.92 -7.25
CA SER A 32 2.68 -3.51 -7.40
C SER A 32 1.71 -2.66 -6.60
N LEU A 33 2.24 -1.90 -5.65
CA LEU A 33 1.50 -0.95 -4.86
C LEU A 33 1.28 0.35 -5.66
N PRO A 34 0.13 1.01 -5.50
CA PRO A 34 -0.08 2.34 -6.07
C PRO A 34 0.83 3.36 -5.39
N GLN A 35 0.95 4.56 -5.95
CA GLN A 35 1.83 5.61 -5.41
C GLN A 35 1.65 5.85 -3.90
N PRO A 36 2.74 6.22 -3.17
CA PRO A 36 2.70 6.53 -1.74
C PRO A 36 1.60 7.52 -1.34
N GLY A 37 1.11 7.39 -0.11
CA GLY A 37 0.04 8.22 0.44
C GLY A 37 -1.38 7.83 0.02
N ARG A 38 -1.54 6.91 -0.94
CA ARG A 38 -2.85 6.34 -1.30
C ARG A 38 -3.31 5.30 -0.27
N LYS A 39 -4.62 5.16 -0.09
CA LYS A 39 -5.22 4.06 0.69
C LYS A 39 -5.13 2.78 -0.14
N VAL A 40 -4.45 1.77 0.42
CA VAL A 40 -4.33 0.45 -0.19
C VAL A 40 -5.12 -0.56 0.64
N PRO A 41 -6.07 -1.31 0.05
CA PRO A 41 -6.81 -2.34 0.77
C PRO A 41 -5.88 -3.38 1.41
N LEU A 42 -6.20 -3.78 2.64
CA LEU A 42 -5.49 -4.82 3.39
C LEU A 42 -6.51 -5.83 3.94
N GLY A 43 -6.84 -6.83 3.13
CA GLY A 43 -7.96 -7.72 3.42
C GLY A 43 -9.31 -7.00 3.31
N LYS A 44 -10.31 -7.46 4.07
CA LYS A 44 -11.69 -6.97 3.96
C LYS A 44 -11.94 -5.70 4.77
N ASP A 45 -11.33 -5.61 5.96
CA ASP A 45 -11.74 -4.63 6.98
C ASP A 45 -10.69 -3.54 7.26
N HIS A 46 -9.60 -3.53 6.49
CA HIS A 46 -8.47 -2.62 6.72
C HIS A 46 -7.96 -2.01 5.41
N TYR A 47 -7.27 -0.90 5.56
CA TYR A 47 -6.39 -0.34 4.55
C TYR A 47 -5.11 0.15 5.19
N PHE A 48 -4.09 0.37 4.38
CA PHE A 48 -2.88 1.03 4.83
C PHE A 48 -2.51 2.19 3.93
N THR A 49 -1.68 3.08 4.46
CA THR A 49 -0.93 4.07 3.69
C THR A 49 0.55 3.85 3.95
N TYR A 50 1.37 4.20 2.97
CA TYR A 50 2.82 4.09 3.09
C TYR A 50 3.52 5.23 2.36
N GLY A 51 4.81 5.40 2.65
CA GLY A 51 5.67 6.35 1.97
C GLY A 51 6.91 6.69 2.78
N PHE A 52 7.89 7.32 2.16
CA PHE A 52 9.02 7.86 2.91
C PHE A 52 8.59 9.08 3.72
N THR A 53 9.16 9.26 4.92
CA THR A 53 8.88 10.43 5.77
C THR A 53 9.35 11.74 5.14
N GLN A 54 10.32 11.67 4.23
CA GLN A 54 10.88 12.74 3.43
C GLN A 54 11.23 12.17 2.06
N GLN A 55 11.45 13.01 1.03
CA GLN A 55 11.95 12.53 -0.26
C GLN A 55 13.25 11.73 -0.05
N PRO A 56 13.32 10.46 -0.47
CA PRO A 56 14.50 9.64 -0.27
C PRO A 56 15.69 10.25 -1.02
N LYS A 57 16.88 10.10 -0.42
CA LYS A 57 18.18 10.48 -0.99
C LYS A 57 19.19 9.39 -0.61
N LEU A 58 20.39 9.43 -1.19
CA LEU A 58 21.50 8.59 -0.74
C LEU A 58 21.71 8.71 0.78
N GLY A 59 21.91 7.57 1.43
CA GLY A 59 21.96 7.45 2.88
C GLY A 59 20.73 6.74 3.45
N THR A 60 20.35 7.11 4.67
CA THR A 60 19.23 6.47 5.37
C THR A 60 17.94 7.22 5.08
N ALA A 61 17.02 6.59 4.37
CA ALA A 61 15.64 7.02 4.25
C ALA A 61 14.76 6.26 5.25
N ILE A 62 13.67 6.87 5.72
CA ILE A 62 12.73 6.21 6.64
C ILE A 62 11.44 5.91 5.91
N MET A 63 11.17 4.63 5.67
CA MET A 63 9.88 4.15 5.16
C MET A 63 8.87 4.10 6.30
N ARG A 64 7.70 4.68 6.08
CA ARG A 64 6.60 4.81 7.03
C ARG A 64 5.41 4.01 6.53
N VAL A 65 4.76 3.27 7.42
CA VAL A 65 3.48 2.59 7.16
C VAL A 65 2.50 2.86 8.29
N GLU A 66 1.24 3.07 7.94
CA GLU A 66 0.13 3.18 8.88
C GLU A 66 -1.01 2.29 8.42
N ILE A 67 -1.59 1.52 9.35
CA ILE A 67 -2.72 0.63 9.07
C ILE A 67 -3.93 1.17 9.81
N PHE A 68 -5.07 1.12 9.14
CA PHE A 68 -6.34 1.59 9.64
C PHE A 68 -7.43 0.56 9.35
N THR A 69 -8.40 0.47 10.23
CA THR A 69 -9.70 -0.16 9.94
C THR A 69 -10.47 0.72 8.94
N LEU A 70 -11.52 0.18 8.31
CA LEU A 70 -12.33 0.94 7.35
C LEU A 70 -12.98 2.21 7.95
N ASP A 71 -13.25 2.23 9.26
CA ASP A 71 -13.80 3.40 9.97
C ASP A 71 -12.75 4.50 10.23
N GLY A 72 -11.49 4.26 9.86
CA GLY A 72 -10.39 5.20 9.99
C GLY A 72 -9.63 5.12 11.31
N LYS A 73 -10.00 4.21 12.22
CA LYS A 73 -9.21 3.97 13.44
C LYS A 73 -7.92 3.23 13.09
N ARG A 74 -6.82 3.68 13.69
CA ARG A 74 -5.51 3.04 13.56
C ARG A 74 -5.54 1.63 14.16
N ASP A 75 -4.97 0.67 13.45
CA ASP A 75 -4.77 -0.70 13.93
C ASP A 75 -3.28 -1.03 13.96
N THR A 76 -2.78 -1.50 15.11
CA THR A 76 -1.38 -1.88 15.35
C THR A 76 -1.19 -3.37 15.59
N THR A 77 -2.22 -4.18 15.34
CA THR A 77 -2.21 -5.63 15.59
C THR A 77 -1.56 -6.44 14.46
N PHE A 78 -1.09 -5.77 13.41
CA PHE A 78 -0.31 -6.38 12.33
C PHE A 78 1.19 -6.35 12.65
N ALA A 79 1.92 -7.31 12.10
CA ALA A 79 3.37 -7.20 11.94
C ALA A 79 3.68 -6.85 10.48
N ILE A 80 4.76 -6.10 10.26
CA ILE A 80 5.19 -5.72 8.91
C ILE A 80 6.68 -6.01 8.79
N GLN A 81 7.06 -6.64 7.70
CA GLN A 81 8.45 -6.79 7.28
C GLN A 81 8.69 -6.04 5.98
N GLY A 82 9.89 -5.53 5.79
CA GLY A 82 10.34 -4.87 4.58
C GLY A 82 11.71 -5.37 4.15
N ASP A 83 11.94 -5.39 2.85
CA ASP A 83 13.24 -5.58 2.22
C ASP A 83 13.41 -4.51 1.14
N ALA A 84 14.57 -3.87 1.10
CA ALA A 84 14.97 -2.93 0.05
C ALA A 84 16.07 -3.55 -0.81
N ASP A 85 15.95 -3.42 -2.13
CA ASP A 85 16.93 -3.94 -3.08
C ASP A 85 16.87 -3.13 -4.39
N MET A 86 17.82 -3.37 -5.29
CA MET A 86 17.80 -2.83 -6.64
C MET A 86 17.37 -3.92 -7.62
N PRO A 87 16.26 -3.78 -8.37
CA PRO A 87 15.76 -4.82 -9.28
C PRO A 87 16.77 -5.27 -10.34
N SER A 88 17.59 -4.34 -10.85
CA SER A 88 18.62 -4.60 -11.87
C SER A 88 19.80 -5.42 -11.34
N MET A 89 20.02 -5.45 -10.02
CA MET A 89 21.12 -6.14 -9.35
C MET A 89 20.61 -6.94 -8.15
N ARG A 90 19.51 -7.67 -8.36
CA ARG A 90 18.78 -8.36 -7.30
C ARG A 90 19.71 -9.21 -6.42
N GLY A 91 19.63 -8.97 -5.11
CA GLY A 91 20.43 -9.63 -4.08
C GLY A 91 21.75 -8.91 -3.73
N ALA A 92 22.29 -8.07 -4.62
CA ALA A 92 23.56 -7.37 -4.37
C ALA A 92 23.42 -6.24 -3.33
N HIS A 93 22.24 -5.63 -3.26
CA HIS A 93 21.93 -4.55 -2.32
C HIS A 93 20.73 -4.86 -1.44
N SER A 94 20.33 -6.13 -1.37
CA SER A 94 19.22 -6.54 -0.51
C SER A 94 19.57 -6.27 0.94
N SER A 95 18.65 -5.60 1.63
CA SER A 95 18.72 -5.41 3.07
C SER A 95 18.38 -6.68 3.86
N GLY A 96 17.77 -7.66 3.18
CA GLY A 96 17.08 -8.79 3.79
C GLY A 96 15.75 -8.38 4.46
N PRO A 97 14.88 -9.34 4.80
CA PRO A 97 13.64 -9.04 5.52
C PRO A 97 13.93 -8.46 6.91
N LYS A 98 13.50 -7.22 7.14
CA LYS A 98 13.60 -6.51 8.43
C LYS A 98 12.21 -6.16 8.94
N ALA A 99 11.99 -6.34 10.25
CA ALA A 99 10.75 -5.92 10.87
C ALA A 99 10.66 -4.38 10.91
N PHE A 100 9.48 -3.84 10.65
CA PHE A 100 9.20 -2.44 10.95
C PHE A 100 9.08 -2.27 12.47
N VAL A 101 9.64 -1.17 12.98
CA VAL A 101 9.52 -0.80 14.39
C VAL A 101 8.23 -0.01 14.58
N LEU A 102 7.40 -0.42 15.55
CA LEU A 102 6.20 0.30 15.93
C LEU A 102 6.55 1.45 16.88
N SER A 103 6.23 2.67 16.49
CA SER A 103 6.36 3.85 17.36
C SER A 103 5.22 3.94 18.37
N ASN A 104 5.41 4.76 19.42
CA ASN A 104 4.37 5.10 20.40
C ASN A 104 3.13 5.78 19.79
N LYS A 105 3.23 6.34 18.58
CA LYS A 105 2.11 6.92 17.83
C LYS A 105 1.36 5.88 16.97
N GLY A 106 1.73 4.60 17.07
CA GLY A 106 1.17 3.52 16.26
C GLY A 106 1.53 3.61 14.77
N VAL A 107 2.68 4.21 14.46
CA VAL A 107 3.24 4.27 13.11
C VAL A 107 4.38 3.27 13.00
N TYR A 108 4.38 2.48 11.93
CA TYR A 108 5.44 1.52 11.63
C TYR A 108 6.56 2.23 10.84
N LEU A 109 7.81 2.03 11.25
CA LEU A 109 8.98 2.68 10.66
C LEU A 109 10.05 1.66 10.30
N LEU A 110 10.62 1.79 9.10
CA LEU A 110 11.76 1.00 8.64
C LEU A 110 12.85 1.94 8.11
N PRO A 111 14.04 1.97 8.75
CA PRO A 111 15.22 2.58 8.14
C PRO A 111 15.65 1.76 6.91
N VAL A 112 15.78 2.45 5.78
CA VAL A 112 16.23 1.89 4.51
C VAL A 112 17.55 2.56 4.12
N GLN A 113 18.58 1.75 3.92
CA GLN A 113 19.89 2.24 3.49
C GLN A 113 19.95 2.24 1.96
N LEU A 114 20.01 3.43 1.37
CA LEU A 114 20.11 3.63 -0.07
C LEU A 114 21.54 4.03 -0.40
N VAL A 115 22.26 3.18 -1.12
CA VAL A 115 23.73 3.30 -1.26
C VAL A 115 24.19 3.81 -2.63
N MET A 116 23.29 3.89 -3.61
CA MET A 116 23.60 4.38 -4.94
C MET A 116 22.33 4.85 -5.69
N PRO A 117 22.47 5.73 -6.70
CA PRO A 117 21.35 6.19 -7.53
C PRO A 117 20.74 5.07 -8.39
N GLY A 118 19.53 5.32 -8.89
CA GLY A 118 18.83 4.46 -9.84
C GLY A 118 17.58 3.80 -9.25
N ASP A 119 17.10 2.75 -9.93
CA ASP A 119 15.87 2.06 -9.53
C ASP A 119 16.05 1.22 -8.25
N TRP A 120 15.17 1.47 -7.29
CA TRP A 120 15.05 0.73 -6.04
C TRP A 120 13.64 0.15 -5.90
N GLU A 121 13.54 -0.96 -5.17
CA GLU A 121 12.27 -1.52 -4.71
C GLU A 121 12.22 -1.65 -3.19
N ILE A 122 11.06 -1.38 -2.60
CA ILE A 122 10.72 -1.83 -1.25
C ILE A 122 9.67 -2.93 -1.36
N ARG A 123 10.00 -4.11 -0.86
CA ARG A 123 9.10 -5.27 -0.74
C ARG A 123 8.56 -5.36 0.67
N PHE A 124 7.23 -5.23 0.82
CA PHE A 124 6.51 -5.32 2.08
C PHE A 124 5.86 -6.69 2.24
N SER A 125 5.91 -7.25 3.45
CA SER A 125 5.08 -8.38 3.88
C SER A 125 4.26 -7.96 5.09
N PHE A 126 2.94 -7.92 4.93
CA PHE A 126 1.99 -7.65 6.00
C PHE A 126 1.53 -8.97 6.60
N LEU A 127 1.69 -9.11 7.91
CA LEU A 127 1.35 -10.34 8.63
C LEU A 127 0.25 -10.08 9.66
N LYS A 128 -0.71 -11.00 9.73
CA LYS A 128 -1.70 -11.09 10.80
C LYS A 128 -1.61 -12.49 11.38
N ASN A 129 -1.52 -12.62 12.70
CA ASN A 129 -1.36 -13.91 13.37
C ASN A 129 -0.22 -14.76 12.74
N ASN A 130 0.90 -14.10 12.43
CA ASN A 130 2.08 -14.70 11.79
C ASN A 130 1.88 -15.26 10.37
N GLN A 131 0.75 -14.97 9.72
CA GLN A 131 0.47 -15.35 8.34
C GLN A 131 0.50 -14.12 7.43
N ALA A 132 1.17 -14.23 6.29
CA ALA A 132 1.21 -13.16 5.30
C ALA A 132 -0.18 -12.97 4.68
N VAL A 133 -0.78 -11.79 4.87
CA VAL A 133 -2.08 -11.42 4.31
C VAL A 133 -1.96 -10.57 3.04
N LEU A 134 -0.80 -9.92 2.85
CA LEU A 134 -0.48 -9.16 1.64
C LEU A 134 1.04 -9.07 1.48
N ARG A 135 1.51 -9.21 0.23
CA ARG A 135 2.89 -8.89 -0.16
C ARG A 135 2.85 -7.81 -1.23
N GLY A 136 3.43 -6.65 -0.94
CA GLY A 136 3.40 -5.48 -1.81
C GLY A 136 4.80 -5.08 -2.25
N LEU A 137 4.96 -4.54 -3.45
CA LEU A 137 6.21 -3.95 -3.93
C LEU A 137 5.99 -2.49 -4.33
N TYR A 138 6.94 -1.63 -3.98
CA TYR A 138 6.98 -0.24 -4.41
C TYR A 138 8.30 0.03 -5.12
N LEU A 139 8.22 0.36 -6.41
CA LEU A 139 9.36 0.76 -7.23
C LEU A 139 9.48 2.28 -7.24
N PHE A 140 10.71 2.79 -7.13
CA PHE A 140 11.01 4.21 -7.22
C PHE A 140 12.44 4.41 -7.73
N ASP A 141 12.66 5.53 -8.40
CA ASP A 141 13.99 5.99 -8.81
C ASP A 141 14.55 6.93 -7.73
N LEU A 142 15.84 6.81 -7.45
CA LEU A 142 16.56 7.58 -6.44
C LEU A 142 17.58 8.56 -7.05
#